data_AF-A0A7K6Q6X1-F1
#
_entry.id   AF-A0A7K6Q6X1-F1
#
_cell.length_a   1.000
_cell.length_b   1.000
_cell.length_c   1.000
_cell.angle_alpha   90.00
_cell.angle_beta   90.00
_cell.angle_gamma   90.00
#
_symmetry.space_group_name_H-M   'P 1'
#
loop_
_entity.id
_entity.type
_entity.pdbx_description
1 polymer ?
#
loop_
_entity_poly.entity_id
_entity_poly.type
_entity_poly.pdbx_seq_one_letter_code
_entity_poly.pdbx_strand_id
1 'polypeptide(L)'
;HIIGLVSDMYKNICTCITTKKTQTDPIQIQVGVKQGDPMSPLLFNLAMDPLLCKLEESSNGYHQGLNSVTAMAFADYLVLLSDSWENMKRNIEILETFCNLTGLKTQGQK
;
A
#
# COMPACT_ATOMS: atom_id res chain seq x y z
N HIS A 1 22.45 5.11 9.31
CA HIS A 1 23.02 5.70 8.09
C HIS A 1 22.01 5.67 6.93
N ILE A 2 21.58 4.49 6.45
CA ILE A 2 20.65 4.37 5.29
C ILE A 2 19.29 5.02 5.53
N ILE A 3 18.66 4.83 6.69
CA ILE A 3 17.35 5.45 7.01
C ILE A 3 17.41 6.98 6.90
N GLY A 4 18.53 7.59 7.31
CA GLY A 4 18.75 9.03 7.19
C GLY A 4 18.78 9.48 5.74
N LEU A 5 19.54 8.77 4.89
CA LEU A 5 19.61 9.05 3.46
C LEU A 5 18.23 8.92 2.79
N VAL A 6 17.50 7.85 3.09
CA VAL A 6 16.14 7.65 2.55
C VAL A 6 15.19 8.75 3.05
N SER A 7 15.26 9.12 4.33
CA SER A 7 14.46 10.21 4.87
C SER A 7 14.77 11.54 4.17
N ASP A 8 16.06 11.85 3.97
CA ASP A 8 16.50 13.06 3.30
C ASP A 8 16.05 13.10 1.82
N MET A 9 16.02 11.95 1.14
CA MET A 9 15.47 11.84 -0.22
C MET A 9 13.98 12.21 -0.33
N TYR A 10 13.24 12.25 0.79
CA TYR A 10 11.82 12.58 0.86
C TYR A 10 11.53 13.89 1.62
N LYS A 11 12.56 14.63 2.06
CA LYS A 11 12.39 15.95 2.68
C LYS A 11 12.31 17.04 1.61
N ASN A 12 11.38 17.98 1.77
CA ASN A 12 11.22 19.18 0.91
C ASN A 12 11.14 18.87 -0.59
N ILE A 13 10.57 17.72 -0.96
CA ILE A 13 10.46 17.28 -2.34
C ILE A 13 9.33 18.01 -3.06
N CYS A 14 9.59 18.45 -4.29
CA CYS A 14 8.61 19.08 -5.17
C CYS A 14 8.47 18.30 -6.49
N THR A 15 7.33 18.45 -7.14
CA THR A 15 7.11 18.08 -8.54
C THR A 15 6.55 19.26 -9.33
N CYS A 16 6.76 19.27 -10.64
CA CYS A 16 6.10 20.18 -11.56
C CYS A 16 5.43 19.35 -12.65
N ILE A 17 4.25 19.77 -13.09
CA ILE A 17 3.56 19.15 -14.21
C ILE A 17 3.83 19.99 -15.45
N THR A 18 4.42 19.38 -16.47
CA THR A 18 4.70 20.04 -17.76
C THR A 18 3.73 19.55 -18.82
N THR A 19 3.06 20.50 -19.47
CA THR A 19 2.22 20.27 -20.65
C THR A 19 2.88 20.90 -21.88
N LYS A 20 2.34 20.67 -23.09
CA LYS A 20 2.90 21.24 -24.34
C LYS A 20 3.02 22.77 -24.35
N LYS A 21 2.25 23.48 -23.51
CA LYS A 21 2.16 24.95 -23.54
C LYS A 21 2.61 25.62 -22.23
N THR A 22 2.57 24.91 -21.11
CA THR A 22 2.79 25.49 -19.78
C THR A 22 3.37 24.47 -18.80
N GLN A 23 4.05 24.96 -17.77
CA GLN A 23 4.51 24.21 -16.61
C GLN A 23 3.85 24.78 -15.35
N THR A 24 3.50 23.92 -14.40
CA THR A 24 2.99 24.39 -13.09
C THR A 24 4.11 24.98 -12.24
N ASP A 25 3.75 25.83 -11.30
CA ASP A 25 4.63 26.14 -10.17
C ASP A 25 4.99 24.86 -9.40
N PRO A 26 6.10 24.86 -8.63
CA PRO A 26 6.49 23.72 -7.81
C PRO A 26 5.38 23.29 -6.83
N ILE A 27 4.98 22.03 -6.92
CA ILE A 27 4.00 21.40 -6.04
C ILE A 27 4.76 20.58 -5.00
N GLN A 28 4.68 20.98 -3.73
CA GLN A 28 5.28 20.23 -2.62
C GLN A 28 4.59 18.87 -2.46
N ILE A 29 5.39 17.79 -2.46
CA ILE A 29 4.89 16.43 -2.23
C ILE A 29 4.92 16.16 -0.72
N GLN A 30 3.74 15.99 -0.13
CA GLN A 30 3.59 15.74 1.32
C GLN A 30 3.31 14.27 1.67
N VAL A 31 2.73 13.52 0.73
CA VAL A 31 2.30 12.13 0.94
C VAL A 31 2.59 11.32 -0.32
N GLY A 32 2.97 10.06 -0.12
CA GLY A 32 3.20 9.08 -1.19
C GLY A 32 4.67 8.89 -1.54
N VAL A 33 4.89 8.09 -2.58
CA VAL A 33 6.21 7.75 -3.09
C VAL A 33 6.49 8.46 -4.43
N LYS A 34 7.75 8.71 -4.76
CA LYS A 34 8.15 9.38 -6.01
C LYS A 34 7.95 8.45 -7.21
N GLN A 35 7.11 8.83 -8.16
CA GLN A 35 6.92 8.02 -9.38
C GLN A 35 8.18 8.02 -10.23
N GLY A 36 8.61 6.83 -10.69
CA GLY A 36 9.85 6.65 -11.46
C GLY A 36 11.13 6.58 -10.62
N ASP A 37 11.05 6.75 -9.30
CA ASP A 37 12.20 6.53 -8.39
C ASP A 37 12.38 5.02 -8.14
N PRO A 38 13.59 4.45 -8.39
CA PRO A 38 13.86 3.03 -8.17
C PRO A 38 13.62 2.54 -6.73
N MET A 39 13.66 3.43 -5.73
CA MET A 39 13.41 3.07 -4.33
C MET A 39 11.93 3.04 -3.96
N SER A 40 11.08 3.75 -4.71
CA SER A 40 9.66 3.87 -4.40
C SER A 40 8.91 2.52 -4.33
N PRO A 41 9.14 1.55 -5.22
CA PRO A 41 8.49 0.23 -5.12
C PRO A 41 8.82 -0.50 -3.82
N LEU A 42 10.08 -0.45 -3.38
CA LEU A 42 10.50 -1.09 -2.13
C LEU A 42 9.85 -0.42 -0.92
N LEU A 43 9.84 0.91 -0.88
CA LEU A 43 9.21 1.66 0.22
C LEU A 43 7.71 1.42 0.29
N PHE A 44 7.05 1.30 -0.87
CA PHE A 44 5.64 0.94 -0.91
C PHE A 44 5.38 -0.47 -0.37
N ASN A 45 6.17 -1.46 -0.80
CA ASN A 45 6.05 -2.84 -0.28
C ASN A 45 6.28 -2.89 1.23
N LEU A 46 7.29 -2.18 1.75
CA LEU A 46 7.55 -2.09 3.19
C LEU A 46 6.39 -1.44 3.96
N ALA A 47 5.71 -0.45 3.36
CA ALA A 47 4.52 0.14 3.96
C ALA A 47 3.33 -0.82 3.97
N MET A 48 3.23 -1.75 3.02
CA MET A 48 2.15 -2.75 2.94
C MET A 48 2.38 -3.96 3.83
N ASP A 49 3.63 -4.29 4.14
CA ASP A 49 4.02 -5.47 4.91
C ASP A 49 3.22 -5.68 6.22
N PRO A 50 2.98 -4.65 7.07
CA PRO A 50 2.18 -4.83 8.29
C PRO A 50 0.74 -5.29 8.03
N LEU A 51 0.13 -4.85 6.93
CA LEU A 51 -1.21 -5.30 6.54
C LEU A 51 -1.19 -6.78 6.15
N LEU A 52 -0.20 -7.18 5.33
CA LEU A 52 -0.08 -8.56 4.85
C LEU A 52 0.18 -9.53 6.01
N CYS A 53 1.12 -9.19 6.90
CA CYS A 53 1.34 -9.98 8.12
C CYS A 53 0.06 -10.09 8.96
N LYS A 54 -0.68 -8.99 9.13
CA LYS A 54 -1.90 -9.01 9.94
C LYS A 54 -3.00 -9.89 9.34
N LEU A 55 -3.14 -9.89 8.02
CA LEU A 55 -4.08 -10.74 7.29
C LEU A 55 -3.67 -12.22 7.40
N GLU A 56 -2.39 -12.54 7.26
CA GLU A 56 -1.88 -13.90 7.44
C GLU A 56 -2.12 -14.42 8.86
N GLU A 57 -1.77 -13.63 9.89
CA GLU A 57 -1.98 -13.98 11.31
C GLU A 57 -3.45 -14.27 11.63
N SER A 58 -4.39 -13.59 10.97
CA SER A 58 -5.81 -13.75 11.24
C SER A 58 -6.34 -15.15 10.92
N SER A 59 -5.62 -15.93 10.09
CA SER A 59 -6.02 -17.27 9.64
C SER A 59 -7.43 -17.34 9.04
N ASN A 60 -7.94 -16.22 8.55
CA ASN A 60 -9.26 -16.08 7.90
C ASN A 60 -9.17 -16.27 6.37
N GLY A 61 -8.12 -16.94 5.90
CA GLY A 61 -7.83 -17.12 4.47
C GLY A 61 -8.65 -18.21 3.80
N TYR A 62 -8.32 -18.47 2.52
CA TYR A 62 -8.74 -19.66 1.81
C TYR A 62 -7.79 -20.82 2.14
N HIS A 63 -8.32 -21.93 2.61
CA HIS A 63 -7.53 -23.08 3.05
C HIS A 63 -7.50 -24.18 1.99
N GLN A 64 -6.28 -24.59 1.61
CA GLN A 64 -6.04 -25.76 0.77
C GLN A 64 -5.10 -26.73 1.50
N GLY A 65 -5.69 -27.71 2.18
CA GLY A 65 -4.94 -28.67 2.99
C GLY A 65 -4.30 -27.98 4.21
N LEU A 66 -2.97 -28.05 4.30
CA LEU A 66 -2.20 -27.38 5.37
C LEU A 66 -1.81 -25.93 5.03
N ASN A 67 -2.06 -25.49 3.80
CA ASN A 67 -1.73 -24.14 3.35
C ASN A 67 -2.96 -23.25 3.49
N SER A 68 -2.75 -22.00 3.87
CA SER A 68 -3.77 -20.95 3.87
C SER A 68 -3.23 -19.74 3.14
N VAL A 69 -4.07 -19.12 2.31
CA VAL A 69 -3.76 -17.87 1.62
C VAL A 69 -4.85 -16.86 1.96
N THR A 70 -4.50 -15.81 2.69
CA THR A 70 -5.45 -14.74 3.04
C THR A 70 -5.38 -13.56 2.07
N ALA A 71 -4.19 -13.26 1.56
CA ALA A 71 -3.97 -12.12 0.69
C ALA A 71 -2.94 -12.44 -0.40
N MET A 72 -3.12 -11.83 -1.57
CA MET A 72 -2.10 -11.72 -2.59
C MET A 72 -1.93 -10.23 -2.91
N ALA A 73 -0.69 -9.77 -2.95
CA ALA A 73 -0.37 -8.38 -3.24
C ALA A 73 0.63 -8.28 -4.39
N PHE A 74 0.35 -7.37 -5.32
CA PHE A 74 1.26 -7.01 -6.40
C PHE A 74 1.22 -5.51 -6.63
N ALA A 75 2.27 -4.81 -6.20
CA ALA A 75 2.26 -3.35 -6.11
C ALA A 75 0.98 -2.88 -5.39
N ASP A 76 0.19 -1.99 -5.99
CA ASP A 76 -1.05 -1.46 -5.46
C ASP A 76 -2.27 -2.41 -5.57
N TYR A 77 -2.12 -3.57 -6.22
CA TYR A 77 -3.18 -4.57 -6.30
C TYR A 77 -3.17 -5.47 -5.08
N LEU A 78 -4.30 -5.52 -4.36
CA LEU A 78 -4.55 -6.42 -3.25
C LEU A 78 -5.76 -7.31 -3.57
N VAL A 79 -5.60 -8.62 -3.41
CA VAL A 79 -6.66 -9.61 -3.52
C VAL A 79 -6.81 -10.30 -2.17
N LEU A 80 -8.01 -10.25 -1.59
CA LEU A 80 -8.35 -10.97 -0.37
C LEU A 80 -9.04 -12.29 -0.71
N LEU A 81 -8.68 -13.34 0.01
CA LEU A 81 -9.23 -14.68 -0.14
C LEU A 81 -9.75 -15.17 1.21
N SER A 82 -10.85 -15.91 1.19
CA SER A 82 -11.50 -16.45 2.38
C SER A 82 -12.44 -17.60 2.01
N ASP A 83 -12.53 -18.61 2.88
CA ASP A 83 -13.48 -19.73 2.74
C ASP A 83 -14.91 -19.39 3.16
N SER A 84 -15.10 -18.27 3.86
CA SER A 84 -16.42 -17.89 4.37
C SER A 84 -16.65 -16.39 4.29
N TRP A 85 -17.93 -16.02 4.29
CA TRP A 85 -18.36 -14.64 4.27
C TRP A 85 -18.07 -13.91 5.58
N GLU A 86 -18.14 -14.63 6.70
CA GLU A 86 -17.78 -14.11 8.01
C GLU A 86 -16.28 -13.78 8.09
N ASN A 87 -15.42 -14.68 7.60
CA ASN A 87 -13.97 -14.47 7.56
C ASN A 87 -13.58 -13.35 6.59
N MET A 88 -14.25 -13.26 5.44
CA MET A 88 -14.03 -12.15 4.50
C MET A 88 -14.36 -10.80 5.15
N LYS A 89 -15.47 -10.73 5.88
CA LYS A 89 -15.85 -9.51 6.61
C LYS A 89 -14.76 -9.10 7.61
N ARG A 90 -14.20 -10.04 8.37
CA ARG A 90 -13.08 -9.77 9.29
C ARG A 90 -11.82 -9.28 8.55
N ASN A 91 -11.50 -9.85 7.39
CA ASN A 91 -10.37 -9.39 6.58
C ASN A 91 -10.57 -7.96 6.05
N ILE A 92 -11.81 -7.62 5.65
CA ILE A 92 -12.16 -6.25 5.26
C ILE A 92 -12.03 -5.29 6.45
N GLU A 93 -12.47 -5.67 7.65
CA GLU A 93 -12.31 -4.84 8.86
C GLU A 93 -10.83 -4.58 9.21
N ILE A 94 -9.95 -5.58 9.01
CA ILE A 94 -8.50 -5.41 9.14
C ILE A 94 -7.98 -4.39 8.12
N LEU A 95 -8.38 -4.54 6.85
CA LEU A 95 -7.99 -3.63 5.77
C LEU A 95 -8.47 -2.19 6.03
N GLU A 96 -9.73 -2.01 6.43
CA GLU A 96 -10.31 -0.71 6.77
C GLU A 96 -9.57 -0.05 7.93
N THR A 97 -9.26 -0.82 8.99
CA THR A 97 -8.47 -0.33 10.12
C THR A 97 -7.09 0.15 9.66
N PHE A 98 -6.41 -0.65 8.84
CA PHE A 98 -5.11 -0.29 8.29
C PHE A 98 -5.17 0.97 7.40
N CYS A 99 -6.19 1.09 6.54
CA CYS A 99 -6.42 2.29 5.73
C CYS A 99 -6.63 3.53 6.59
N ASN A 100 -7.40 3.43 7.68
CA ASN A 100 -7.63 4.53 8.61
C ASN A 100 -6.33 4.98 9.33
N LEU A 101 -5.44 4.04 9.67
CA LEU A 101 -4.17 4.33 10.33
C LEU A 101 -3.12 4.95 9.38
N THR A 102 -3.14 4.57 8.11
CA THR A 102 -2.10 4.93 7.13
C THR A 102 -2.51 6.05 6.17
N GLY A 103 -3.80 6.35 6.07
CA GLY A 103 -4.35 7.29 5.09
C GLY A 103 -4.50 6.73 3.67
N LEU A 104 -4.25 5.43 3.48
CA LEU A 104 -4.48 4.75 2.21
C LEU A 104 -5.97 4.59 1.92
N LYS A 105 -6.33 4.52 0.65
CA LYS A 105 -7.72 4.40 0.20
C LYS A 105 -7.83 3.28 -0.82
N THR A 106 -8.79 2.39 -0.59
CA THR A 106 -9.18 1.34 -1.52
C THR A 106 -10.14 1.88 -2.58
N GLN A 107 -10.01 1.46 -3.83
CA GLN A 107 -10.99 1.73 -4.87
C GLN A 107 -11.92 0.52 -5.02
N GLY A 108 -12.99 0.50 -4.22
CA GLY A 108 -13.92 -0.64 -4.11
C GLY A 108 -15.01 -0.71 -5.19
N GLN A 109 -14.84 -0.04 -6.33
CA GLN A 109 -15.81 -0.08 -7.42
C GLN A 109 -15.16 -0.60 -8.71
N LYS A 110 -15.22 -1.92 -8.90
CA LYS A 110 -15.17 -2.58 -10.20
C LYS A 110 -16.13 -3.74 -10.22
#